data_AF-A0A9X2KMM6-F1
#
_entry.id   AF-A0A9X2KMM6-F1
#
_cell.length_a   1.000
_cell.length_b   1.000
_cell.length_c   1.000
_cell.angle_alpha   90.00
_cell.angle_beta   90.00
_cell.angle_gamma   90.00
#
_symmetry.space_group_name_H-M   'P 1'
#
loop_
_entity.id
_entity.type
_entity.pdbx_description
1 polymer ?
#
loop_
_entity_poly.entity_id
_entity_poly.type
_entity_poly.pdbx_seq_one_letter_code
_entity_poly.pdbx_strand_id
1 'polypeptide(L)' 'MKTRPGICARKRRFRSEDEAMQEARDAQVTLRVYRCALCRDYHLTSRTKGMRQLKSPSRLREG' A
#
# COMPACT_ATOMS: atom_id res chain seq x y z
N MET A 1 -12.97 -1.51 -9.53
CA MET A 1 -12.75 -0.49 -8.48
C MET A 1 -12.68 0.87 -9.17
N LYS A 2 -13.78 1.63 -9.23
CA LYS A 2 -13.79 2.96 -9.89
C LYS A 2 -13.04 3.95 -9.00
N THR A 3 -11.77 4.16 -9.28
CA THR A 3 -11.00 5.27 -8.72
C THR A 3 -11.63 6.57 -9.21
N ARG A 4 -12.28 7.32 -8.31
CA ARG A 4 -12.80 8.66 -8.60
C ARG A 4 -11.75 9.70 -8.20
N PRO A 5 -11.59 10.81 -8.93
CA PRO A 5 -10.63 11.87 -8.60
C PRO A 5 -10.75 12.36 -7.15
N GLY A 6 -11.98 12.54 -6.64
CA GLY A 6 -12.21 12.95 -5.25
C GLY A 6 -11.74 11.94 -4.20
N ILE A 7 -11.77 10.64 -4.51
CA ILE A 7 -11.24 9.59 -3.61
C ILE A 7 -9.71 9.54 -3.69
N CYS A 8 -9.15 9.77 -4.87
CA CYS A 8 -7.69 9.88 -5.07
C CYS A 8 -7.13 11.06 -4.28
N ALA A 9 -7.78 12.23 -4.33
CA ALA A 9 -7.39 13.41 -3.57
C ALA A 9 -7.53 13.24 -2.04
N ARG A 10 -8.51 12.43 -1.58
CA ARG A 10 -8.65 12.08 -0.15
C ARG A 10 -7.63 11.05 0.33
N LYS A 11 -6.99 10.30 -0.58
CA LYS A 11 -5.99 9.28 -0.23
C LYS A 11 -4.64 9.95 -0.05
N ARG A 12 -3.87 9.43 0.91
CA ARG A 12 -2.46 9.79 1.07
C ARG A 12 -1.73 9.47 -0.24
N ARG A 13 -1.07 10.48 -0.79
CA ARG A 13 -0.29 10.43 -2.03
C ARG A 13 1.18 10.58 -1.66
N PHE A 14 2.01 9.74 -2.24
CA PHE A 14 3.45 9.75 -2.05
C PHE A 14 4.10 10.04 -3.40
N ARG A 15 5.08 10.95 -3.39
CA ARG A 15 5.84 11.32 -4.58
C ARG A 15 6.86 10.24 -4.95
N SER A 16 7.34 9.52 -3.95
CA SER A 16 8.36 8.50 -4.09
C SER A 16 7.80 7.13 -3.72
N GLU A 17 8.25 6.09 -4.43
CA GLU A 17 7.94 4.71 -4.07
C GLU A 17 8.50 4.36 -2.69
N ASP A 18 9.70 4.87 -2.37
CA ASP A 18 10.38 4.62 -1.11
C ASP A 18 9.60 5.20 0.09
N GLU A 19 9.16 6.46 0.01
CA GLU A 19 8.28 7.07 1.03
C GLU A 19 7.00 6.25 1.24
N ALA A 20 6.39 5.79 0.15
CA ALA A 20 5.21 4.94 0.24
C ALA A 20 5.53 3.59 0.90
N MET A 21 6.67 2.99 0.58
CA MET A 21 7.10 1.73 1.19
C MET A 21 7.43 1.88 2.68
N GLN A 22 8.08 2.97 3.08
CA GLN A 22 8.36 3.24 4.50
C GLN A 22 7.05 3.33 5.30
N GLU A 23 6.07 4.08 4.81
CA GLU A 23 4.74 4.18 5.43
C GLU A 23 3.98 2.85 5.40
N ALA A 24 4.16 2.04 4.36
CA ALA A 24 3.60 0.70 4.33
C ALA A 24 4.25 -0.25 5.34
N ARG A 25 5.52 -0.03 5.69
CA ARG A 25 6.27 -0.80 6.69
C ARG A 25 5.93 -0.35 8.12
N ASP A 26 5.78 0.95 8.33
CA ASP A 26 5.39 1.53 9.61
C ASP A 26 3.93 1.20 9.97
N ALA A 27 3.07 1.13 8.95
CA ALA A 27 1.69 0.73 9.15
C ALA A 27 1.58 -0.66 9.79
N GLN A 28 0.82 -0.75 10.87
CA GLN A 28 0.48 -2.00 11.55
C GLN A 28 -0.39 -2.95 10.70
N VAL A 29 -0.83 -2.49 9.53
CA VAL A 29 -1.66 -3.24 8.58
C VAL A 29 -0.91 -3.46 7.28
N THR A 30 -1.13 -4.59 6.62
CA THR A 30 -0.50 -4.89 5.33
C THR A 30 -0.99 -3.92 4.26
N LEU A 31 -0.18 -2.90 3.97
CA LEU A 31 -0.41 -1.96 2.88
C LEU A 31 0.45 -2.34 1.67
N ARG A 32 -0.12 -2.23 0.47
CA ARG A 32 0.63 -2.35 -0.78
C ARG A 32 0.71 -0.99 -1.47
N VAL A 33 1.91 -0.66 -1.92
CA VAL A 33 2.14 0.49 -2.79
C VAL A 33 1.66 0.14 -4.20
N TYR A 34 0.85 1.03 -4.80
CA TYR A 34 0.48 0.93 -6.20
C TYR A 34 0.53 2.31 -6.85
N ARG A 35 0.90 2.34 -8.13
CA ARG A 35 0.87 3.56 -8.94
C ARG A 35 -0.54 3.80 -9.44
N CYS A 36 -1.10 4.97 -9.13
CA CYS A 36 -2.44 5.30 -9.56
C CYS A 36 -2.44 5.78 -11.02
N ALA A 37 -3.33 5.24 -11.85
CA ALA A 37 -3.46 5.65 -13.26
C ALA A 37 -4.01 7.07 -13.45
N LEU A 38 -4.62 7.67 -12.42
CA LEU A 38 -5.20 9.03 -12.48
C LEU A 38 -4.15 10.11 -12.21
N CYS A 39 -3.53 10.09 -11.03
CA CYS A 39 -2.56 11.11 -10.61
C CYS A 39 -1.10 10.73 -10.91
N ARG A 40 -0.84 9.47 -11.29
CA ARG A 40 0.50 8.91 -11.53
C ARG A 40 1.42 8.87 -10.30
N ASP A 41 0.94 9.33 -9.15
CA ASP A 41 1.57 9.20 -7.83
C ASP A 41 1.42 7.78 -7.25
N TYR A 42 2.18 7.54 -6.17
CA TYR A 42 2.16 6.32 -5.39
C TYR A 42 1.11 6.41 -4.28
N HIS A 43 0.28 5.37 -4.18
CA HIS A 43 -0.75 5.27 -3.16
C HIS A 43 -0.69 3.94 -2.42
N LEU A 44 -1.21 3.95 -1.20
CA LEU A 44 -1.33 2.76 -0.38
C LEU A 44 -2.74 2.16 -0.47
N THR A 45 -2.80 0.84 -0.56
CA THR A 45 -4.03 0.08 -0.48
C THR A 45 -3.91 -1.02 0.57
N SER A 46 -4.86 -1.03 1.52
CA SER A 46 -5.05 -2.11 2.49
C SER A 46 -5.89 -3.26 1.94
N ARG A 47 -6.33 -3.19 0.67
CA ARG A 47 -7.06 -4.29 0.02
C ARG A 47 -6.11 -5.46 -0.23
N THR A 48 -6.01 -6.33 0.76
CA THR A 48 -5.39 -7.66 0.65
C THR A 48 -6.43 -8.76 0.35
N LYS A 49 -7.73 -8.45 0.48
CA LYS A 49 -8.83 -9.38 0.24
C LYS A 49 -8.84 -9.84 -1.24
N GLY A 50 -8.32 -11.04 -1.49
CA GLY A 50 -8.25 -11.69 -2.81
C GLY A 50 -6.88 -11.64 -3.51
N MET A 51 -5.86 -10.99 -2.92
CA MET A 51 -4.50 -11.03 -3.46
C MET A 51 -3.67 -12.05 -2.67
N ARG A 52 -3.06 -13.01 -3.38
CA ARG A 52 -2.19 -14.05 -2.80
C ARG A 52 -1.14 -13.36 -1.92
N GLN A 53 -1.29 -13.49 -0.62
CA GLN A 53 -0.30 -13.03 0.33
C GLN A 53 0.98 -13.81 0.02
N LEU A 54 1.96 -13.14 -0.58
CA LEU A 54 3.34 -13.58 -0.45
C LEU A 54 3.60 -13.51 1.04
N LYS A 55 3.66 -14.68 1.69
CA LYS A 55 3.93 -14.80 3.11
C LYS A 55 5.17 -13.94 3.38
N SER A 56 4.99 -12.84 4.09
CA SER A 56 6.10 -12.20 4.78
C SER A 56 6.79 -13.32 5.58
N PRO A 57 8.12 -13.44 5.57
CA PRO A 57 8.79 -14.41 6.41
C PRO A 57 8.42 -14.05 7.84
N SER A 58 7.49 -14.82 8.39
CA SER A 58 7.08 -14.75 9.79
C SER A 58 8.36 -14.91 10.59
N ARG A 59 8.72 -13.83 11.28
CA ARG A 59 9.80 -13.76 12.26
C ARG A 59 9.94 -15.10 12.98
N LEU A 60 11.13 -15.66 12.91
CA LEU A 60 11.61 -16.72 13.78
C LEU A 60 11.20 -16.39 15.21
N ARG A 61 10.46 -17.32 15.82
CA ARG A 61 10.15 -17.33 17.25
C ARG A 61 10.57 -18.72 17.73
N GLU A 62 11.88 -18.89 17.85
CA GLU A 62 12.51 -19.86 18.76
C GLU A 62 12.30 -19.26 20.17
N GLY A 63 11.88 -19.97 21.21
CA GLY A 63 12.05 -21.39 21.53
C GLY A 63 12.46 -21.37 23.00
#